data_AF-A0A351V774-F1
#
_entry.id   AF-A0A351V774-F1
#
_cell.length_a   1.000
_cell.length_b   1.000
_cell.length_c   1.000
_cell.angle_alpha   90.00
_cell.angle_beta   90.00
_cell.angle_gamma   90.00
#
_symmetry.space_group_name_H-M   'P 1'
#
loop_
_entity.id
_entity.type
_entity.pdbx_description
1 polymer ?
#
loop_
_entity_poly.entity_id
_entity_poly.type
_entity_poly.pdbx_seq_one_letter_code
_entity_poly.pdbx_strand_id
1 'polypeptide(L)'
;MARPVRRRRICFEPKYDSFAPCGAKGSEQVLLTVDEFEAVRLIDHEKKTHEQCARQMGISRTTVTEMYERARTKIADCLVGGKTLCISGGNYALCDGSAWRCCGKKCDRARAAAEIEGERKEDGIMKIAVTYENGNVFPHFGHT
;
A
#
# COMPACT_ATOMS: atom_id res chain seq x y z
N MET A 1 18.20 -18.65 -4.15
CA MET A 1 17.88 -17.39 -4.88
C MET A 1 17.15 -16.46 -3.92
N ALA A 2 17.53 -15.19 -3.83
CA ALA A 2 16.82 -14.21 -3.01
C ALA A 2 15.43 -13.96 -3.63
N ARG A 3 14.37 -14.10 -2.83
CA ARG A 3 13.00 -13.81 -3.27
C ARG A 3 12.92 -12.34 -3.67
N PRO A 4 12.42 -11.99 -4.87
CA PRO A 4 12.25 -10.59 -5.27
C PRO A 4 11.45 -9.83 -4.21
N VAL A 5 12.04 -8.77 -3.65
CA VAL A 5 11.36 -7.93 -2.66
C VAL A 5 10.28 -7.16 -3.38
N ARG A 6 9.01 -7.49 -3.12
CA ARG A 6 7.88 -6.72 -3.65
C ARG A 6 7.97 -5.29 -3.13
N ARG A 7 8.02 -4.33 -4.06
CA ARG A 7 7.95 -2.91 -3.73
C ARG A 7 6.63 -2.63 -3.02
N ARG A 8 6.68 -1.90 -1.91
CA ARG A 8 5.49 -1.56 -1.12
C ARG A 8 4.75 -0.43 -1.82
N ARG A 9 3.44 -0.54 -2.00
CA ARG A 9 2.66 0.53 -2.61
C ARG A 9 2.44 1.66 -1.60
N ILE A 10 2.71 2.90 -2.00
CA ILE A 10 2.32 4.09 -1.24
C ILE A 10 1.37 4.94 -2.10
N CYS A 11 0.35 5.53 -1.49
CA CYS A 11 -0.61 6.37 -2.24
C CYS A 11 -0.28 7.87 -2.14
N PHE A 12 0.70 8.27 -1.30
CA PHE A 12 1.00 9.67 -1.03
C PHE A 12 2.51 9.92 -0.83
N GLU A 13 3.04 10.99 -1.41
CA GLU A 13 4.40 11.45 -1.14
C GLU A 13 4.42 12.42 0.05
N PRO A 14 5.34 12.27 1.02
CA PRO A 14 5.45 13.19 2.14
C PRO A 14 5.65 14.62 1.63
N LYS A 15 4.78 15.55 2.05
CA LYS A 15 4.94 16.99 1.70
C LYS A 15 6.14 17.63 2.40
N TYR A 16 6.45 17.10 3.59
CA TYR A 16 7.58 17.51 4.40
C TYR A 16 8.46 16.28 4.59
N ASP A 17 9.75 16.45 4.33
CA ASP A 17 10.76 15.40 4.43
C ASP A 17 11.49 15.42 5.77
N SER A 18 11.19 16.36 6.66
CA SER A 18 11.86 16.49 7.95
C SER A 18 11.04 17.22 9.01
N PHE A 19 11.23 16.82 10.27
CA PHE A 19 10.67 17.47 11.46
C PHE A 19 11.77 17.60 12.51
N ALA A 20 11.96 18.79 13.07
CA ALA A 20 13.02 19.06 14.04
C ALA A 20 12.47 19.75 15.29
N PRO A 21 13.05 19.51 16.48
CA PRO A 21 12.70 20.24 17.68
C PRO A 21 13.13 21.71 17.57
N CYS A 22 12.24 22.61 18.00
CA CYS A 22 12.51 24.04 17.99
C CYS A 22 13.69 24.39 18.90
N GLY A 23 14.63 25.20 18.42
CA GLY A 23 15.73 25.74 19.21
C GLY A 23 16.94 24.82 19.40
N ALA A 24 16.88 23.56 18.96
CA ALA A 24 18.04 22.67 18.94
C ALA A 24 18.85 22.87 17.65
N LYS A 25 20.17 23.10 17.77
CA LYS A 25 21.09 23.10 16.63
C LYS A 25 21.85 21.77 16.61
N GLY A 26 21.79 21.05 15.50
CA GLY A 26 22.59 19.82 15.31
C GLY A 26 22.11 18.61 16.13
N SER A 27 20.79 18.47 16.33
CA SER A 27 20.22 17.26 16.93
C SER A 27 20.54 16.02 16.08
N GLU A 28 20.71 14.88 16.76
CA GLU A 28 20.82 13.57 16.10
C GLU A 28 19.64 13.35 15.15
N GLN A 29 19.84 12.54 14.12
CA GLN A 29 18.81 12.28 13.11
C GLN A 29 18.26 10.86 13.24
N VAL A 30 16.95 10.74 13.12
CA VAL A 30 16.25 9.46 13.01
C VAL A 30 15.64 9.37 11.63
N LEU A 31 16.02 8.34 10.87
CA LEU A 31 15.50 8.10 9.53
C LEU A 31 14.23 7.26 9.57
N LEU A 32 13.11 7.87 9.19
CA LEU A 32 11.85 7.21 8.88
C LEU A 32 11.77 6.97 7.37
N THR A 33 11.55 5.73 6.95
CA THR A 33 11.40 5.43 5.52
C THR A 33 10.01 5.83 5.01
N VAL A 34 9.88 6.06 3.70
CA VAL A 34 8.60 6.56 3.14
C VAL A 34 7.46 5.54 3.31
N ASP A 35 7.77 4.24 3.25
CA ASP A 35 6.84 3.15 3.53
C ASP A 35 6.47 3.04 5.02
N GLU A 36 7.40 3.31 5.93
CA GLU A 36 7.08 3.44 7.36
C GLU A 36 6.16 4.65 7.63
N PHE A 37 6.43 5.79 6.99
CA PHE A 37 5.55 6.96 7.05
C PHE A 37 4.14 6.65 6.53
N GLU A 38 4.02 5.95 5.40
CA GLU A 38 2.73 5.55 4.85
C GLU A 38 1.95 4.66 5.83
N ALA A 39 2.61 3.72 6.52
CA ALA A 39 1.93 2.90 7.54
C ALA A 39 1.39 3.75 8.70
N VAL A 40 2.17 4.70 9.22
CA VAL A 40 1.73 5.63 10.27
C VAL A 40 0.55 6.46 9.78
N ARG A 41 0.61 6.97 8.54
CA ARG A 41 -0.48 7.72 7.93
C ARG A 41 -1.76 6.89 7.82
N LEU A 42 -1.68 5.65 7.33
CA LEU A 42 -2.84 4.79 7.14
C LEU A 42 -3.45 4.36 8.47
N ILE A 43 -2.62 3.94 9.43
CA ILE A 43 -3.09 3.39 10.71
C ILE A 43 -3.49 4.50 11.67
N ASP A 44 -2.59 5.45 11.96
CA ASP A 44 -2.81 6.43 13.03
C ASP A 44 -3.60 7.65 12.56
N HIS A 45 -3.36 8.13 11.34
CA HIS A 45 -4.03 9.32 10.82
C HIS A 45 -5.36 8.98 10.10
N GLU A 46 -5.40 7.95 9.27
CA GLU A 46 -6.63 7.50 8.58
C GLU A 46 -7.45 6.45 9.35
N LYS A 47 -6.97 6.01 10.53
CA LYS A 47 -7.67 5.05 11.40
C LYS A 47 -7.96 3.70 10.74
N LYS A 48 -7.09 3.24 9.84
CA LYS A 48 -7.22 1.92 9.21
C LYS A 48 -6.71 0.81 10.11
N THR A 49 -7.31 -0.36 9.96
CA THR A 49 -6.77 -1.58 10.57
C THR A 49 -5.48 -2.00 9.88
N HIS A 50 -4.64 -2.80 10.56
CA HIS A 50 -3.43 -3.36 9.96
C HIS A 50 -3.73 -4.16 8.68
N GLU A 51 -4.89 -4.83 8.64
CA GLU A 51 -5.30 -5.59 7.47
C GLU A 51 -5.70 -4.71 6.29
N GLN A 52 -6.40 -3.60 6.54
CA GLN A 52 -6.71 -2.61 5.51
C GLN A 52 -5.43 -1.94 4.98
N CYS A 53 -4.50 -1.59 5.88
CA CYS A 53 -3.18 -1.06 5.52
C CYS A 53 -2.41 -2.05 4.64
N ALA A 54 -2.38 -3.33 5.02
CA ALA A 54 -1.70 -4.39 4.27
C ALA A 54 -2.24 -4.53 2.85
N ARG A 55 -3.58 -4.53 2.71
CA ARG A 55 -4.27 -4.58 1.43
C ARG A 55 -3.93 -3.37 0.54
N GLN A 56 -3.87 -2.18 1.13
CA GLN A 56 -3.55 -0.95 0.41
C GLN A 56 -2.09 -0.92 -0.07
N MET A 57 -1.16 -1.31 0.81
CA MET A 57 0.27 -1.33 0.54
C MET A 57 0.74 -2.55 -0.27
N GLY A 58 -0.14 -3.53 -0.51
CA GLY A 58 0.17 -4.73 -1.29
C GLY A 58 1.14 -5.70 -0.60
N ILE A 59 1.15 -5.71 0.74
CA ILE A 59 2.03 -6.53 1.59
C ILE A 59 1.22 -7.37 2.58
N SER A 60 1.87 -8.31 3.29
CA SER A 60 1.19 -9.09 4.31
C SER A 60 0.90 -8.25 5.55
N ARG A 61 -0.13 -8.66 6.32
CA ARG A 61 -0.45 -8.06 7.62
C ARG A 61 0.74 -8.12 8.59
N THR A 62 1.50 -9.21 8.59
CA THR A 62 2.71 -9.34 9.43
C THR A 62 3.77 -8.30 9.09
N THR A 63 4.05 -8.09 7.80
CA THR A 63 4.99 -7.05 7.36
C THR A 63 4.52 -5.65 7.75
N VAL A 64 3.21 -5.37 7.70
CA VAL A 64 2.67 -4.09 8.21
C VAL A 64 2.93 -3.95 9.70
N THR A 65 2.64 -4.98 10.50
CA THR A 65 2.84 -4.92 11.95
C THR A 65 4.31 -4.64 12.31
N GLU A 66 5.25 -5.37 11.72
CA GLU A 66 6.69 -5.16 11.95
C GLU A 66 7.18 -3.79 11.49
N MET A 67 6.71 -3.33 10.32
CA MET A 67 7.07 -2.03 9.77
C MET A 67 6.49 -0.88 10.60
N TYR A 68 5.24 -1.00 11.02
CA TYR A 68 4.57 -0.03 11.88
C TYR A 68 5.21 0.04 13.26
N GLU A 69 5.63 -1.10 13.83
CA GLU A 69 6.34 -1.10 15.11
C GLU A 69 7.68 -0.35 15.02
N ARG A 70 8.49 -0.63 13.99
CA ARG A 70 9.74 0.10 13.74
C ARG A 70 9.50 1.60 13.52
N ALA A 71 8.44 1.97 12.80
CA ALA A 71 8.05 3.35 12.61
C ALA A 71 7.73 4.05 13.95
N ARG A 72 6.95 3.39 14.82
CA ARG A 72 6.61 3.93 16.14
C ARG A 72 7.82 4.08 17.04
N THR A 73 8.75 3.11 17.06
CA THR A 73 9.99 3.21 17.84
C THR A 73 10.81 4.42 17.40
N LYS A 74 10.94 4.66 16.08
CA LYS A 74 11.66 5.82 15.53
C LYS A 74 10.99 7.15 15.89
N ILE A 75 9.66 7.23 15.78
CA ILE A 75 8.91 8.42 16.17
C ILE A 75 9.06 8.68 17.67
N ALA A 76 8.97 7.64 18.51
CA ALA A 76 9.17 7.76 19.94
C ALA A 76 10.58 8.23 20.30
N ASP A 77 11.62 7.66 19.69
CA ASP A 77 13.02 8.09 19.88
C ASP A 77 13.23 9.55 19.45
N CYS A 78 12.60 9.97 18.35
CA CYS A 78 12.61 11.36 17.92
C CYS A 78 12.01 12.31 18.97
N LEU A 79 10.81 11.98 19.47
CA LEU A 79 10.09 12.82 20.41
C LEU A 79 10.75 12.87 21.79
N VAL A 80 11.20 11.73 22.31
CA VAL A 80 11.81 11.63 23.64
C VAL A 80 13.25 12.16 23.63
N GLY A 81 14.01 11.83 22.58
CA GLY A 81 15.42 12.22 22.46
C GLY A 81 15.64 13.62 21.89
N GLY A 82 14.60 14.34 21.47
CA GLY A 82 14.74 15.63 20.81
C GLY A 82 15.58 15.52 19.52
N LYS A 83 15.33 14.48 18.73
CA LYS A 83 16.06 14.22 17.48
C LYS A 83 15.30 14.78 16.29
N THR A 84 16.01 15.07 15.21
CA THR A 84 15.39 15.42 13.93
C THR A 84 14.87 14.16 13.25
N LEU A 85 13.58 14.09 12.94
CA LEU A 85 13.01 13.03 12.12
C LEU A 85 13.21 13.39 10.65
N CYS A 86 13.89 12.54 9.89
CA CYS A 86 14.04 12.68 8.44
C CYS A 86 13.23 11.58 7.74
N ILE A 87 12.48 11.93 6.71
CA ILE A 87 11.64 11.03 5.93
C ILE A 87 12.29 10.83 4.56
N SER A 88 12.98 9.71 4.35
CA SER A 88 13.57 9.41 3.05
C SER A 88 13.82 7.91 2.82
N GLY A 89 14.04 7.55 1.55
CA GLY A 89 14.36 6.18 1.16
C GLY A 89 13.24 5.16 1.38
N GLY A 90 13.62 3.89 1.51
CA GLY A 90 12.70 2.77 1.54
C GLY A 90 12.50 2.10 0.17
N ASN A 91 11.82 0.96 0.16
CA ASN A 91 11.56 0.20 -1.06
C ASN A 91 10.07 0.26 -1.40
N TYR A 92 9.69 1.36 -2.04
CA TYR A 92 8.30 1.62 -2.41
C TYR A 92 8.11 1.86 -3.90
N ALA A 93 6.86 1.71 -4.33
CA ALA A 93 6.38 2.16 -5.62
C ALA A 93 5.18 3.07 -5.36
N LEU A 94 5.19 4.24 -6.01
CA LEU A 94 4.02 5.11 -5.98
C LEU A 94 2.85 4.40 -6.68
N CYS A 95 1.66 4.54 -6.12
CA CYS A 95 0.45 4.05 -6.77
C CYS A 95 0.33 4.67 -8.17
N ASP A 96 0.05 3.82 -9.15
CA ASP A 96 -0.18 4.14 -10.57
C ASP A 96 -1.68 4.29 -10.88
N GLY A 97 -2.55 4.29 -9.87
CA GLY A 97 -4.00 4.34 -10.04
C GLY A 97 -4.66 2.97 -10.27
N SER A 98 -3.90 1.93 -10.61
CA SER A 98 -4.41 0.55 -10.82
C SER A 98 -5.07 -0.05 -9.56
N ALA A 99 -4.79 0.54 -8.40
CA ALA A 99 -5.30 0.14 -7.10
C ALA A 99 -6.46 1.02 -6.58
N TRP A 100 -7.27 1.62 -7.47
CA TRP A 100 -8.39 2.49 -7.11
C TRP A 100 -9.26 1.93 -5.96
N ARG A 101 -9.60 0.64 -6.02
CA ARG A 101 -10.41 -0.04 -4.99
C ARG A 101 -9.74 -0.12 -3.62
N CYS A 102 -8.41 -0.03 -3.56
CA CYS A 102 -7.62 -0.20 -2.34
C CYS A 102 -7.00 1.10 -1.81
N CYS A 103 -6.79 2.14 -2.63
CA CYS A 103 -6.18 3.38 -2.14
C CYS A 103 -7.15 4.25 -1.31
N GLY A 104 -8.48 4.07 -1.44
CA GLY A 104 -9.49 4.83 -0.69
C GLY A 104 -9.55 6.30 -1.11
N LYS A 105 -10.74 6.74 -1.57
CA LYS A 105 -11.29 8.09 -1.89
C LYS A 105 -10.41 9.31 -2.27
N LYS A 106 -9.12 9.40 -1.95
CA LYS A 106 -8.25 10.59 -2.16
C LYS A 106 -6.85 10.22 -2.67
N CYS A 107 -6.72 9.25 -3.57
CA CYS A 107 -5.50 9.15 -4.36
C CYS A 107 -5.74 9.95 -5.65
N ASP A 108 -5.02 11.05 -5.83
CA ASP A 108 -5.20 11.95 -6.99
C ASP A 108 -5.03 11.20 -8.32
N ARG A 109 -4.20 10.15 -8.33
CA ARG A 109 -3.96 9.27 -9.49
C ARG A 109 -5.06 8.26 -9.75
N ALA A 110 -5.94 8.04 -8.77
CA ALA A 110 -7.04 7.12 -8.89
C ALA A 110 -8.12 7.72 -9.84
N ARG A 111 -8.30 9.05 -9.84
CA ARG A 111 -9.22 9.74 -10.76
C ARG A 111 -8.87 9.47 -12.24
N ALA A 112 -7.59 9.41 -12.58
CA ALA A 112 -7.11 9.12 -13.94
C ALA A 112 -7.33 7.66 -14.38
N ALA A 113 -7.29 6.69 -13.46
CA ALA A 113 -7.52 5.29 -13.79
C ALA A 113 -9.01 4.93 -13.96
N ALA A 114 -9.91 5.65 -13.27
CA ALA A 114 -11.35 5.44 -13.38
C ALA A 114 -11.93 5.82 -14.75
N GLU A 115 -11.31 6.78 -15.44
CA GLU A 115 -11.68 7.18 -16.81
C GLU A 115 -11.34 6.09 -17.84
N ILE A 116 -10.24 5.34 -17.64
CA ILE A 116 -9.79 4.27 -18.54
C ILE A 116 -10.63 2.98 -18.39
N GLU A 117 -11.15 2.68 -17.19
CA GLU A 117 -12.04 1.51 -16.97
C GLU A 117 -13.47 1.72 -17.51
N GLY A 118 -13.90 2.98 -17.75
CA GLY A 118 -15.22 3.29 -18.32
C GLY A 118 -15.44 2.70 -19.71
N GLU A 119 -14.38 2.59 -20.51
CA GLU A 119 -14.43 2.04 -21.88
C GLU A 119 -14.40 0.50 -21.93
N ARG A 120 -13.98 -0.17 -20.85
CA ARG A 120 -13.90 -1.66 -20.79
C ARG A 120 -15.17 -2.32 -20.25
N LYS A 121 -16.21 -1.56 -19.96
CA LYS A 121 -17.47 -2.06 -19.39
C LYS A 121 -18.47 -2.59 -20.41
N GLU A 122 -18.14 -2.63 -21.70
CA GLU A 122 -18.86 -3.43 -22.70
C GLU A 122 -18.19 -4.79 -22.86
N ASP A 123 -18.38 -5.66 -21.87
CA ASP A 123 -18.44 -7.12 -22.04
C ASP A 123 -18.85 -7.73 -20.69
N GLY A 124 -19.99 -7.27 -20.17
CA GLY A 124 -20.62 -7.76 -18.94
C GLY A 124 -21.25 -9.16 -19.09
N ILE A 125 -20.63 -10.05 -19.88
CA ILE A 125 -21.08 -11.42 -20.09
C ILE A 125 -20.03 -12.34 -19.45
N MET A 126 -20.39 -12.93 -18.30
CA MET A 126 -19.60 -14.02 -17.73
C MET A 126 -19.63 -15.22 -18.69
N LYS A 127 -18.51 -15.46 -19.36
CA LYS A 127 -18.32 -16.64 -20.21
C LYS A 127 -17.91 -17.81 -19.33
N ILE A 128 -18.80 -18.79 -19.19
CA ILE A 128 -18.49 -20.07 -18.54
C ILE A 128 -18.28 -21.10 -19.65
N ALA A 129 -17.09 -21.69 -19.71
CA ALA A 129 -16.82 -22.81 -20.60
C ALA A 129 -17.26 -24.11 -19.91
N VAL A 130 -18.20 -24.83 -20.54
CA VAL A 130 -18.65 -26.17 -20.10
C VAL A 130 -18.64 -27.11 -21.30
N THR A 131 -18.41 -28.38 -21.04
CA THR A 131 -18.50 -29.44 -22.05
C THR A 131 -19.95 -29.71 -22.39
N TYR A 132 -20.29 -29.54 -23.66
CA TYR A 132 -21.62 -29.80 -24.22
C TYR A 132 -21.52 -30.98 -25.18
N GLU A 133 -22.26 -32.05 -24.89
CA GLU A 133 -22.32 -33.23 -25.74
C GLU A 133 -23.77 -33.76 -25.77
N ASN A 134 -24.30 -34.00 -26.98
CA ASN A 134 -25.65 -34.54 -27.21
C ASN A 134 -26.80 -33.86 -26.43
N GLY A 135 -26.77 -32.53 -26.30
CA GLY A 135 -27.81 -31.78 -25.60
C GLY A 135 -27.63 -31.64 -24.09
N ASN A 136 -26.60 -32.27 -23.52
CA ASN A 136 -26.36 -32.28 -22.07
C ASN A 136 -25.07 -31.55 -21.69
N VAL A 137 -25.08 -30.92 -20.53
CA VAL A 137 -23.94 -30.20 -19.93
C VAL A 137 -23.33 -31.05 -18.83
N PHE A 138 -22.02 -31.32 -18.90
CA PHE A 138 -21.33 -32.21 -17.95
C PHE A 138 -20.38 -31.46 -17.00
N PRO A 139 -20.37 -31.80 -15.69
CA PRO A 139 -19.55 -31.11 -14.69
C PRO A 139 -18.10 -31.63 -14.57
N HIS A 140 -17.69 -32.63 -15.33
CA HIS A 140 -16.37 -33.27 -15.24
C HIS A 140 -15.58 -33.08 -16.54
N PHE A 141 -14.34 -32.59 -16.40
CA PHE A 141 -13.39 -32.50 -17.51
C PHE A 141 -12.58 -33.81 -17.60
N GLY A 142 -12.83 -34.58 -18.65
CA GLY A 142 -12.05 -35.79 -19.00
C GLY A 142 -12.82 -37.10 -18.79
N HIS A 143 -12.97 -37.87 -19.88
CA HIS A 143 -13.26 -39.31 -19.83
C HIS A 143 -12.15 -40.01 -19.04
N THR A 144 -12.34 -41.01 -18.19
CA THR A 144 -13.40 -42.01 -17.96
C THR A 144 -13.53 -42.27 -16.46
#